data_AF-A0A365ZGI2-F1
#
_entry.id   AF-A0A365ZGI2-F1
#
_cell.length_a   1.000
_cell.length_b   1.000
_cell.length_c   1.000
_cell.angle_alpha   90.00
_cell.angle_beta   90.00
_cell.angle_gamma   90.00
#
_symmetry.space_group_name_H-M   'P 1'
#
loop_
_entity.id
_entity.type
_entity.pdbx_description
1 polymer ?
#
loop_
_entity_poly.entity_id
_entity_poly.type
_entity_poly.pdbx_seq_one_letter_code
_entity_poly.pdbx_strand_id
1 'polypeptide(L)'
;MDGRDRLCAFVAELLSLLRSRDQDVLWSSFATVEDAIAELEHLRDRIADGDPDARRRLKLLCSPTGAIEEIAISSGWADTWVRLVDGKYRSAWS
;
A
#
# COMPACT_ATOMS: atom_id res chain seq x y z
N MET A 1 -12.61 -15.78 -0.61
CA MET A 1 -11.98 -14.46 -0.79
C MET A 1 -11.14 -14.57 -2.03
N ASP A 2 -11.57 -13.92 -3.10
CA ASP A 2 -10.85 -13.95 -4.36
C ASP A 2 -9.57 -13.09 -4.29
N GLY A 3 -8.78 -13.05 -5.37
CA GLY A 3 -7.55 -12.26 -5.42
C GLY A 3 -7.78 -10.74 -5.30
N ARG A 4 -8.97 -10.26 -5.70
CA ARG A 4 -9.36 -8.86 -5.67
C ARG A 4 -9.72 -8.43 -4.25
N ASP A 5 -10.57 -9.21 -3.58
CA ASP A 5 -10.93 -9.04 -2.18
C ASP A 5 -9.68 -8.96 -1.29
N ARG A 6 -8.69 -9.82 -1.56
CA ARG A 6 -7.40 -9.81 -0.86
C ARG A 6 -6.62 -8.53 -1.06
N LEU A 7 -6.57 -7.99 -2.28
CA LEU A 7 -5.92 -6.72 -2.56
C LEU A 7 -6.66 -5.55 -1.92
N CYS A 8 -7.99 -5.51 -1.99
CA CYS A 8 -8.78 -4.48 -1.32
C CYS A 8 -8.57 -4.52 0.21
N ALA A 9 -8.52 -5.72 0.80
CA ALA A 9 -8.22 -5.89 2.22
C ALA A 9 -6.80 -5.45 2.58
N PHE A 10 -5.81 -5.72 1.73
CA PHE A 10 -4.45 -5.22 1.90
C PHE A 10 -4.41 -3.68 1.91
N VAL A 11 -5.03 -3.04 0.92
CA VAL A 11 -5.07 -1.57 0.83
C VAL A 11 -5.79 -0.97 2.04
N ALA A 12 -6.88 -1.58 2.50
CA ALA A 12 -7.59 -1.12 3.71
C ALA A 12 -6.70 -1.16 4.96
N GLU A 13 -5.86 -2.19 5.11
CA GLU A 13 -4.93 -2.28 6.25
C GLU A 13 -3.78 -1.28 6.14
N LEU A 14 -3.25 -1.05 4.93
CA LEU A 14 -2.29 0.04 4.70
C LEU A 14 -2.86 1.41 5.05
N LEU A 15 -4.09 1.71 4.61
CA LEU A 15 -4.76 2.96 4.93
C LEU A 15 -4.91 3.14 6.46
N SER A 16 -5.20 2.06 7.18
CA SER A 16 -5.24 2.08 8.65
C SER A 16 -3.88 2.42 9.27
N LEU A 17 -2.79 1.87 8.74
CA LEU A 17 -1.44 2.19 9.20
C LEU A 17 -1.07 3.66 8.93
N LEU A 18 -1.33 4.14 7.71
CA LEU A 18 -1.05 5.53 7.32
C LEU A 18 -1.83 6.54 8.17
N ARG A 19 -3.07 6.20 8.56
CA ARG A 19 -3.94 7.09 9.35
C ARG A 19 -3.71 7.04 10.87
N SER A 20 -3.15 5.95 11.37
CA SER A 20 -3.02 5.73 12.82
C SER A 20 -1.73 6.32 13.41
N ARG A 21 -0.83 6.80 12.56
CA ARG A 21 0.51 7.26 12.95
C ARG A 21 0.92 8.47 12.12
N ASP A 22 1.81 9.26 12.68
CA ASP A 22 2.55 10.27 11.92
C ASP A 22 3.45 9.56 10.91
N GLN A 23 3.52 10.08 9.68
CA GLN A 23 4.28 9.47 8.59
C GLN A 23 5.35 10.42 8.09
N ASP A 24 6.54 9.90 7.87
CA ASP A 24 7.60 10.57 7.14
C ASP A 24 7.53 10.17 5.66
N VAL A 25 7.14 11.13 4.83
CA VAL A 25 7.02 11.00 3.37
C VAL A 25 8.20 11.64 2.62
N LEU A 26 9.21 12.16 3.32
CA LEU A 26 10.30 12.98 2.74
C LEU A 26 11.04 12.31 1.59
N TRP A 27 11.19 10.98 1.66
CA TRP A 27 11.90 10.17 0.66
C TRP A 27 10.99 9.49 -0.35
N SER A 28 9.67 9.71 -0.25
CA SER A 28 8.68 9.07 -1.12
C SER A 28 8.36 9.94 -2.34
N SER A 29 7.65 9.37 -3.31
CA SER A 29 7.10 10.12 -4.44
C SER A 29 5.89 11.01 -4.08
N PHE A 30 5.41 10.97 -2.84
CA PHE A 30 4.27 11.75 -2.38
C PHE A 30 4.70 13.04 -1.70
N ALA A 31 3.99 14.14 -1.94
CA ALA A 31 4.28 15.40 -1.29
C ALA A 31 3.74 15.45 0.15
N THR A 32 2.63 14.76 0.40
CA THR A 32 1.97 14.67 1.71
C THR A 32 1.48 13.26 2.00
N VAL A 33 1.17 13.00 3.28
CA VAL A 33 0.56 11.73 3.70
C VAL A 33 -0.84 11.58 3.09
N GLU A 34 -1.56 12.69 2.96
CA GLU A 34 -2.88 12.78 2.35
C GLU A 34 -2.84 12.37 0.87
N ASP A 35 -1.79 12.72 0.13
CA ASP A 35 -1.62 12.29 -1.27
C ASP A 35 -1.46 10.76 -1.37
N ALA A 36 -0.69 10.17 -0.47
CA ALA A 36 -0.50 8.72 -0.42
C ALA A 36 -1.81 7.99 -0.07
N ILE A 37 -2.56 8.53 0.89
CA ILE A 37 -3.88 8.02 1.28
C ILE A 37 -4.85 8.11 0.10
N ALA A 38 -4.92 9.26 -0.57
CA ALA A 38 -5.83 9.48 -1.69
C ALA A 38 -5.52 8.56 -2.88
N GLU A 39 -4.25 8.38 -3.24
CA GLU A 39 -3.82 7.45 -4.29
C GLU A 39 -4.23 6.02 -3.93
N LEU A 40 -4.00 5.58 -2.68
CA LEU A 40 -4.37 4.23 -2.25
C LEU A 40 -5.89 4.00 -2.23
N GLU A 41 -6.69 4.99 -1.80
CA GLU A 41 -8.15 4.91 -1.87
C GLU A 41 -8.64 4.81 -3.32
N HIS A 42 -8.10 5.66 -4.20
CA HIS A 42 -8.42 5.62 -5.62
C HIS A 42 -8.07 4.28 -6.26
N LEU A 43 -6.90 3.71 -5.93
CA LEU A 43 -6.48 2.41 -6.41
C LEU A 43 -7.36 1.28 -5.87
N ARG A 44 -7.76 1.32 -4.59
CA ARG A 44 -8.66 0.32 -4.01
C ARG A 44 -9.99 0.27 -4.76
N ASP A 45 -10.59 1.42 -5.01
CA ASP A 45 -11.90 1.51 -5.65
C ASP A 45 -11.83 0.96 -7.09
N ARG A 46 -10.78 1.32 -7.84
CA ARG A 46 -10.54 0.76 -9.19
C ARG A 46 -10.22 -0.74 -9.18
N ILE A 47 -9.49 -1.24 -8.17
CA ILE A 47 -9.25 -2.67 -8.01
C ILE A 47 -10.57 -3.40 -7.75
N ALA A 48 -11.46 -2.83 -6.94
CA ALA A 48 -12.79 -3.39 -6.67
C ALA A 48 -13.62 -3.52 -7.97
N ASP A 49 -13.46 -2.58 -8.90
CA ASP A 49 -14.07 -2.60 -10.23
C ASP A 49 -13.38 -3.56 -11.22
N GLY A 50 -12.26 -4.17 -10.83
CA GLY A 50 -11.52 -5.14 -11.64
C GLY A 50 -10.51 -4.52 -12.61
N ASP A 51 -10.10 -3.27 -12.40
CA ASP A 51 -9.12 -2.58 -13.23
C ASP A 51 -7.70 -3.18 -13.08
N PRO A 52 -7.13 -3.77 -14.15
CA PRO A 52 -5.80 -4.37 -14.10
C PRO A 52 -4.67 -3.34 -13.96
N ASP A 53 -4.87 -2.10 -14.42
CA ASP A 53 -3.87 -1.03 -14.31
C ASP A 53 -3.78 -0.51 -12.88
N ALA A 54 -4.90 -0.44 -12.16
CA ALA A 54 -4.89 -0.13 -10.74
C ALA A 54 -4.11 -1.18 -9.94
N ARG A 55 -4.29 -2.48 -10.25
CA ARG A 55 -3.50 -3.55 -9.65
C ARG A 55 -2.00 -3.39 -9.94
N ARG A 56 -1.64 -3.06 -11.18
CA ARG A 56 -0.23 -2.86 -11.60
C ARG A 56 0.40 -1.68 -10.86
N ARG A 57 -0.32 -0.56 -10.77
CA ARG A 57 0.12 0.65 -10.08
C ARG A 57 0.32 0.40 -8.59
N LEU A 58 -0.61 -0.30 -7.93
CA LEU A 58 -0.46 -0.70 -6.53
C LEU A 58 0.81 -1.56 -6.32
N LYS A 59 1.06 -2.54 -7.20
CA LYS A 59 2.28 -3.35 -7.15
C LYS A 59 3.56 -2.52 -7.28
N LEU A 60 3.55 -1.48 -8.12
CA LEU A 60 4.70 -0.59 -8.27
C LEU A 60 4.92 0.27 -7.01
N LEU A 61 3.87 0.79 -6.39
CA LEU A 61 3.98 1.55 -5.14
C LEU A 61 4.50 0.68 -3.97
N CYS A 62 4.20 -0.61 -4.01
CA CYS A 62 4.56 -1.60 -3.01
C CYS A 62 5.81 -2.43 -3.36
N SER A 63 6.52 -2.11 -4.44
CA SER A 63 7.74 -2.84 -4.80
C SER A 63 8.88 -2.51 -3.83
N PRO A 64 9.98 -3.28 -3.84
CA PRO A 64 11.22 -2.83 -3.22
C PRO A 64 11.59 -1.44 -3.72
N THR A 65 12.04 -0.57 -2.81
CA THR A 65 12.28 0.87 -3.03
C THR A 65 11.09 1.61 -3.62
N GLY A 66 9.87 1.08 -3.43
CA GLY A 66 8.63 1.74 -3.79
C GLY A 66 8.22 2.71 -2.69
N ALA A 67 7.40 3.70 -3.05
CA ALA A 67 7.01 4.77 -2.14
C ALA A 67 6.44 4.27 -0.80
N ILE A 68 5.69 3.17 -0.78
CA ILE A 68 5.11 2.64 0.47
C ILE A 68 6.18 2.00 1.36
N GLU A 69 7.17 1.32 0.79
CA GLU A 69 8.29 0.78 1.57
C GLU A 69 9.17 1.91 2.14
N GLU A 70 9.44 2.94 1.34
CA GLU A 70 10.22 4.11 1.78
C GLU A 70 9.53 4.83 2.94
N ILE A 71 8.20 5.03 2.86
CA ILE A 71 7.42 5.57 3.98
C ILE A 71 7.49 4.64 5.19
N ALA A 72 7.37 3.33 5.00
CA ALA A 72 7.44 2.36 6.09
C ALA A 72 8.77 2.41 6.86
N ILE A 73 9.87 2.52 6.13
CA ILE A 73 11.21 2.61 6.70
C ILE A 73 11.37 3.94 7.43
N SER A 74 11.04 5.06 6.77
CA SER A 74 11.23 6.40 7.31
C SER A 74 10.33 6.65 8.53
N SER A 75 9.14 6.05 8.56
CA SER A 75 8.15 6.17 9.64
C SER A 75 8.30 5.09 10.72
N GLY A 76 9.33 4.26 10.68
CA GLY A 76 9.65 3.30 11.74
C GLY A 76 8.74 2.07 11.83
N TRP A 77 8.09 1.65 10.74
CA TRP A 77 7.22 0.47 10.70
C TRP A 77 7.58 -0.58 9.64
N ALA A 78 8.85 -0.60 9.19
CA ALA A 78 9.39 -1.59 8.26
C ALA A 78 9.08 -3.05 8.62
N ASP A 79 9.17 -3.43 9.91
CA ASP A 79 8.82 -4.79 10.34
C ASP A 79 7.34 -5.14 10.11
N THR A 80 6.46 -4.14 10.27
CA THR A 80 5.03 -4.31 9.99
C THR A 80 4.78 -4.45 8.49
N TRP A 81 5.50 -3.66 7.69
CA TRP A 81 5.47 -3.74 6.23
C TRP A 81 5.85 -5.14 5.73
N VAL A 82 6.99 -5.69 6.17
CA VAL A 82 7.44 -7.04 5.79
C VAL A 82 6.39 -8.10 6.15
N ARG A 83 5.79 -8.02 7.34
CA ARG A 83 4.73 -8.95 7.76
C ARG A 83 3.48 -8.89 6.87
N LEU A 84 3.15 -7.71 6.33
CA LEU A 84 2.05 -7.55 5.38
C LEU A 84 2.37 -8.19 4.03
N VAL A 85 3.51 -7.83 3.42
CA VAL A 85 3.83 -8.22 2.04
C VAL A 85 4.35 -9.64 1.91
N ASP A 86 5.24 -10.08 2.81
CA ASP A 86 5.83 -11.43 2.79
C ASP A 86 5.08 -12.44 3.66
N GLY A 87 4.18 -11.98 4.52
CA GLY A 87 3.33 -12.80 5.37
C GLY A 87 1.88 -12.82 4.90
N LYS A 88 1.04 -11.97 5.50
CA LYS A 88 -0.43 -12.02 5.40
C LYS A 88 -0.95 -11.96 3.96
N TYR A 89 -0.34 -11.13 3.12
CA TYR A 89 -0.78 -10.90 1.74
C TYR A 89 0.16 -11.45 0.68
N ARG A 90 1.15 -12.29 1.02
CA ARG A 90 2.09 -12.89 0.06
C ARG A 90 1.41 -13.46 -1.20
N SER A 91 0.29 -14.15 -1.00
CA SER A 91 -0.50 -14.75 -2.09
C SER A 91 -1.26 -13.76 -2.99
N ALA A 92 -1.41 -12.50 -2.58
CA ALA A 92 -1.99 -11.44 -3.40
C ALA A 92 -0.94 -10.85 -4.38
N TRP A 93 0.35 -11.01 -4.04
CA TRP A 93 1.48 -10.50 -4.79
C TRP A 93 1.99 -11.44 -5.88
N SER A 94 1.85 -12.76 -5.71
CA SER A 94 2.08 -13.78 -6.75
C SER A 94 1.13 -13.60 -7.93
#